data_AF-A0A2R2MIC4-F1
#
_entry.id   AF-A0A2R2MIC4-F1
#
_cell.length_a   1.000
_cell.length_b   1.000
_cell.length_c   1.000
_cell.angle_alpha   90.00
_cell.angle_beta   90.00
_cell.angle_gamma   90.00
#
_symmetry.space_group_name_H-M   'P 1'
#
loop_
_entity.id
_entity.type
_entity.pdbx_description
1 polymer ?
#
loop_
_entity_poly.entity_id
_entity_poly.type
_entity_poly.pdbx_seq_one_letter_code
_entity_poly.pdbx_strand_id
1 'polypeptide(L)'
;MAPLLEHTTDLTSKVMLITANVGSIFEDPERMLKMWLNEFVATVTKLQPMFLAIHMQEVGGKNYEESMQYVNHFIKTMLASEDLECYDKARVFLDEDFTAVDKFTALGSLYFAHVSMTAVEVFDFQAKKFVPFVGREVLSGNIESVPIKEKAKFPQNYFPECRWSRKGFIRTRWNICGSIFDLINIHLFHDANNIEAMLQSPSTYCEHRQRALQHTFERIENDEYEKVPFFLFGDFNFRLDTYYFMKDLTKNLVAVESRSKKNNELVKLTYKEADNDQKIVLVVEKKGFDHLRMKEIFYDNNGLSLLPYDKEIEPFRDRVYEHDINFPPSYPFSESLDDGVNYMKTRCPGWCDRIFVSYSAKSIIDDSSGPPLYLCIGKEVCMGDHKPIYLYFNLKHNAGKMPELVPEPQPSPHIPLRKILSINGEEVEPEKLDEINIHDYATFEKEQTLHPITRQSFKRKGDSEGMNGRSFHDIARDVMKEAGVLSYWKTHPGYSSVRRNRHHSSSSEDELSESQLEEEDSLTEVELDLEDDHSEEKTRDDGGGVGQSQIASGVAEAASHKAVRLKATDCYPQIKITQVNTTKYLHIRTSKDASVQVFRETSV
;
A
#
# COMPACT_ATOMS: atom_id res chain seq x y z
N MET A 1 -12.34 6.53 -63.68
CA MET A 1 -12.59 6.68 -62.23
C MET A 1 -11.75 5.63 -61.54
N ALA A 2 -10.64 6.03 -60.94
CA ALA A 2 -9.85 5.14 -60.08
C ALA A 2 -10.59 5.01 -58.73
N PRO A 3 -10.56 3.84 -58.07
CA PRO A 3 -11.10 3.73 -56.72
C PRO A 3 -10.19 4.53 -55.78
N LEU A 4 -10.80 5.42 -54.99
CA LEU A 4 -10.18 6.01 -53.82
C LEU A 4 -9.79 4.86 -52.88
N LEU A 5 -8.49 4.60 -52.75
CA LEU A 5 -7.94 3.88 -51.62
C LEU A 5 -8.11 4.80 -50.40
N GLU A 6 -9.21 4.63 -49.68
CA GLU A 6 -9.28 5.02 -48.27
C GLU A 6 -8.31 4.12 -47.51
N HIS A 7 -7.04 4.54 -47.43
CA HIS A 7 -6.17 4.13 -46.35
C HIS A 7 -6.65 4.85 -45.09
N THR A 8 -7.73 4.36 -44.47
CA THR A 8 -7.93 4.60 -43.03
C THR A 8 -6.83 3.79 -42.34
N THR A 9 -5.69 4.42 -42.07
CA THR A 9 -4.80 3.90 -41.04
C THR A 9 -5.63 3.88 -39.76
N ASP A 10 -6.01 2.69 -39.28
CA ASP A 10 -6.65 2.57 -37.98
C ASP A 10 -5.71 3.24 -36.97
N LEU A 11 -6.15 4.38 -36.43
CA LEU A 11 -5.36 5.14 -35.48
C LEU A 11 -5.26 4.31 -34.20
N THR A 12 -4.02 4.07 -33.76
CA THR A 12 -3.75 3.34 -32.53
C THR A 12 -2.82 4.12 -31.60
N SER A 13 -2.89 3.80 -30.30
CA SER A 13 -2.01 4.35 -29.28
C SER A 13 -1.26 3.22 -28.57
N LYS A 14 0.04 3.39 -28.38
CA LYS A 14 0.85 2.42 -27.62
C LYS A 14 0.51 2.52 -26.13
N VAL A 15 0.07 1.42 -25.52
CA VAL A 15 -0.28 1.34 -24.10
C VAL A 15 0.61 0.32 -23.41
N MET A 16 1.08 0.65 -22.21
CA MET A 16 1.82 -0.26 -21.34
C MET A 16 1.14 -0.34 -19.97
N LEU A 17 0.76 -1.54 -19.56
CA LEU A 17 0.20 -1.85 -18.24
C LEU A 17 1.25 -2.63 -17.47
N ILE A 18 1.57 -2.21 -16.24
CA ILE A 18 2.60 -2.82 -15.40
C ILE A 18 1.99 -3.16 -14.05
N THR A 19 2.22 -4.38 -13.57
CA THR A 19 2.02 -4.73 -12.15
C THR A 19 3.36 -4.92 -11.47
N ALA A 20 3.48 -4.41 -10.24
CA ALA A 20 4.68 -4.55 -9.42
C ALA A 20 4.32 -4.60 -7.93
N ASN A 21 4.55 -5.73 -7.27
CA ASN A 21 4.69 -5.73 -5.82
C ASN A 21 6.03 -5.07 -5.45
N VAL A 22 5.96 -3.96 -4.73
CA VAL A 22 7.10 -3.07 -4.43
C VAL A 22 7.54 -3.19 -2.97
N GLY A 23 7.16 -4.27 -2.28
CA GLY A 23 7.48 -4.47 -0.86
C GLY A 23 8.98 -4.39 -0.56
N SER A 24 9.80 -5.13 -1.33
CA SER A 24 11.26 -5.19 -1.11
C SER A 24 12.00 -3.89 -1.39
N ILE A 25 11.59 -3.13 -2.40
CA ILE A 25 12.37 -1.98 -2.86
C ILE A 25 12.37 -0.83 -1.84
N PHE A 26 11.38 -0.80 -0.94
CA PHE A 26 11.33 0.17 0.14
C PHE A 26 12.15 -0.25 1.37
N GLU A 27 12.64 -1.49 1.45
CA GLU A 27 13.51 -1.94 2.55
C GLU A 27 15.02 -1.65 2.26
N ASP A 28 15.42 -1.50 0.99
CA ASP A 28 16.76 -1.01 0.58
C ASP A 28 16.64 0.11 -0.49
N PRO A 29 16.26 1.33 -0.07
CA PRO A 29 16.01 2.45 -0.99
C PRO A 29 17.28 3.00 -1.64
N GLU A 30 18.47 2.78 -1.06
CA GLU A 30 19.72 3.32 -1.63
C GLU A 30 20.18 2.52 -2.85
N ARG A 31 19.96 1.20 -2.84
CA ARG A 31 20.53 0.31 -3.86
C ARG A 31 19.45 -0.38 -4.68
N MET A 32 18.52 -1.08 -4.04
CA MET A 32 17.52 -1.89 -4.75
C MET A 32 16.53 -1.00 -5.51
N LEU A 33 16.01 0.05 -4.88
CA LEU A 33 15.14 1.03 -5.53
C LEU A 33 15.79 1.67 -6.75
N LYS A 34 17.07 2.03 -6.64
CA LYS A 34 17.83 2.61 -7.76
C LYS A 34 17.98 1.62 -8.92
N MET A 35 18.31 0.36 -8.64
CA MET A 35 18.39 -0.68 -9.67
C MET A 35 17.03 -0.91 -10.34
N TRP A 36 15.97 -0.97 -9.54
CA TRP A 36 14.60 -1.11 -10.02
C TRP A 36 14.20 0.03 -10.95
N LEU A 37 14.45 1.28 -10.54
CA LEU A 37 14.16 2.48 -11.33
C LEU A 37 14.94 2.50 -12.64
N ASN A 38 16.21 2.10 -12.64
CA ASN A 38 17.01 2.05 -13.86
C ASN A 38 16.44 1.06 -14.88
N GLU A 39 16.09 -0.16 -14.47
CA GLU A 39 15.51 -1.18 -15.36
C GLU A 39 14.12 -0.79 -15.85
N PHE A 40 13.32 -0.20 -14.96
CA PHE A 40 12.01 0.34 -15.29
C PHE A 40 12.11 1.45 -16.35
N VAL A 41 12.93 2.48 -16.10
CA VAL A 41 13.13 3.60 -17.03
C VAL A 41 13.70 3.12 -18.35
N ALA A 42 14.71 2.24 -18.34
CA ALA A 42 15.28 1.67 -19.56
C ALA A 42 14.23 0.94 -20.40
N THR A 43 13.30 0.23 -19.76
CA THR A 43 12.20 -0.46 -20.44
C THR A 43 11.19 0.53 -21.03
N VAL A 44 10.77 1.55 -20.28
CA VAL A 44 9.85 2.58 -20.76
C VAL A 44 10.47 3.38 -21.91
N THR A 45 11.74 3.78 -21.80
CA THR A 45 12.47 4.50 -22.86
C THR A 45 12.62 3.65 -24.12
N LYS A 46 12.80 2.33 -23.99
CA LYS A 46 12.88 1.41 -25.12
C LYS A 46 11.54 1.24 -25.83
N LEU A 47 10.44 1.09 -25.09
CA LEU A 47 9.12 0.80 -25.66
C LEU A 47 8.35 2.06 -26.08
N GLN A 48 8.63 3.20 -25.44
CA GLN A 48 8.01 4.50 -25.68
C GLN A 48 6.47 4.43 -25.71
N PRO A 49 5.82 3.93 -24.64
CA PRO A 49 4.36 3.92 -24.59
C PRO A 49 3.81 5.35 -24.61
N MET A 50 2.65 5.54 -25.22
CA MET A 50 1.94 6.81 -25.17
C MET A 50 1.16 6.95 -23.85
N PHE A 51 0.59 5.84 -23.37
CA PHE A 51 -0.05 5.77 -22.06
C PHE A 51 0.59 4.64 -21.23
N LEU A 52 0.96 4.97 -19.99
CA LEU A 52 1.64 4.08 -19.07
C LEU A 52 0.83 3.99 -17.77
N ALA A 53 0.42 2.78 -17.39
CA ALA A 53 -0.23 2.50 -16.12
C ALA A 53 0.62 1.55 -15.29
N ILE A 54 0.86 1.90 -14.03
CA ILE A 54 1.65 1.11 -13.09
C ILE A 54 0.78 0.86 -11.86
N HIS A 55 0.46 -0.40 -11.61
CA HIS A 55 -0.28 -0.87 -10.44
C HIS A 55 0.70 -1.47 -9.46
N MET A 56 0.71 -0.91 -8.26
CA MET A 56 1.64 -1.28 -7.21
C MET A 56 0.92 -1.93 -6.04
N GLN A 57 1.56 -2.93 -5.47
CA GLN A 57 1.13 -3.61 -4.24
C GLN A 57 2.22 -3.46 -3.18
N GLU A 58 1.83 -3.47 -1.90
CA GLU A 58 2.76 -3.25 -0.77
C GLU A 58 3.47 -1.90 -0.82
N VAL A 59 2.73 -0.85 -1.21
CA VAL A 59 3.21 0.53 -1.07
C VAL A 59 3.57 0.80 0.38
N GLY A 60 4.78 1.31 0.59
CA GLY A 60 5.35 1.52 1.91
C GLY A 60 6.20 0.37 2.42
N GLY A 61 6.21 -0.79 1.78
CA GLY A 61 7.09 -1.91 2.14
C GLY A 61 6.43 -2.99 3.00
N LYS A 62 7.26 -3.96 3.41
CA LYS A 62 6.89 -5.04 4.33
C LYS A 62 6.69 -4.47 5.74
N ASN A 63 7.54 -3.52 6.12
CA ASN A 63 7.45 -2.72 7.35
C ASN A 63 6.91 -1.32 7.06
N TYR A 64 5.65 -1.25 6.59
CA TYR A 64 5.06 -0.01 6.06
C TYR A 64 5.06 1.17 7.03
N GLU A 65 5.09 0.94 8.35
CA GLU A 65 5.13 2.04 9.32
C GLU A 65 6.47 2.79 9.34
N GLU A 66 7.57 2.12 8.99
CA GLU A 66 8.93 2.66 8.98
C GLU A 66 9.37 3.07 7.57
N SER A 67 8.96 2.27 6.57
CA SER A 67 9.44 2.37 5.19
C SER A 67 8.58 3.30 4.31
N MET A 68 7.42 3.78 4.79
CA MET A 68 6.56 4.69 4.01
C MET A 68 7.27 5.96 3.54
N GLN A 69 8.22 6.47 4.33
CA GLN A 69 9.01 7.66 3.99
C GLN A 69 9.76 7.54 2.65
N TYR A 70 10.08 6.32 2.22
CA TYR A 70 10.78 6.06 0.96
C TYR A 70 9.86 6.13 -0.26
N VAL A 71 8.53 6.06 -0.06
CA VAL A 71 7.55 6.27 -1.13
C VAL A 71 7.66 7.69 -1.67
N ASN A 72 7.87 8.70 -0.80
CA ASN A 72 8.16 10.07 -1.23
C ASN A 72 9.35 10.15 -2.19
N HIS A 73 10.46 9.48 -1.87
CA HIS A 73 11.64 9.48 -2.73
C HIS A 73 11.33 8.84 -4.09
N PHE A 74 10.71 7.66 -4.09
CA PHE A 74 10.32 6.96 -5.32
C PHE A 74 9.44 7.81 -6.24
N ILE A 75 8.38 8.42 -5.70
CA ILE A 75 7.44 9.23 -6.48
C ILE A 75 8.11 10.49 -7.02
N LYS A 76 8.94 11.16 -6.22
CA LYS A 76 9.70 12.33 -6.67
C LYS A 76 10.65 11.96 -7.80
N THR A 77 11.41 10.87 -7.66
CA THR A 77 12.33 10.41 -8.71
C THR A 77 11.60 10.09 -10.01
N MET A 78 10.44 9.45 -9.93
CA MET A 78 9.59 9.17 -11.09
C MET A 78 9.08 10.46 -11.77
N LEU A 79 8.58 11.42 -10.98
CA LEU A 79 8.03 12.67 -11.50
C LEU A 79 9.10 13.66 -12.00
N ALA A 80 10.32 13.57 -11.49
CA ALA A 80 11.47 14.42 -11.85
C ALA A 80 12.37 13.78 -12.92
N SER A 81 12.12 12.52 -13.32
CA SER A 81 12.95 11.80 -14.27
C SER A 81 12.99 12.51 -15.64
N GLU A 82 14.19 12.85 -16.11
CA GLU A 82 14.41 13.42 -17.45
C GLU A 82 13.96 12.46 -18.55
N ASP A 83 14.16 11.16 -18.36
CA ASP A 83 13.71 10.11 -19.29
C ASP A 83 12.18 10.06 -19.42
N LEU A 84 11.45 10.55 -18.41
CA LEU A 84 9.99 10.62 -18.38
C LEU A 84 9.45 12.03 -18.62
N GLU A 85 10.28 13.01 -19.01
CA GLU A 85 9.87 14.41 -19.21
C GLU A 85 8.81 14.56 -20.34
N CYS A 86 8.74 13.57 -21.25
CA CYS A 86 7.74 13.52 -22.31
C CYS A 86 6.32 13.21 -21.83
N TYR A 87 6.14 12.75 -20.58
CA TYR A 87 4.84 12.54 -19.95
C TYR A 87 4.44 13.78 -19.13
N ASP A 88 3.72 14.71 -19.76
CA ASP A 88 3.32 15.97 -19.13
C ASP A 88 2.05 15.85 -18.27
N LYS A 89 1.43 14.66 -18.24
CA LYS A 89 0.26 14.33 -17.44
C LYS A 89 0.59 13.14 -16.53
N ALA A 90 0.28 13.28 -15.24
CA ALA A 90 0.45 12.20 -14.27
C ALA A 90 -0.71 12.17 -13.27
N ARG A 91 -1.21 10.98 -12.91
CA ARG A 91 -2.11 10.79 -11.77
C ARG A 91 -1.57 9.69 -10.91
N VAL A 92 -1.36 9.98 -9.63
CA VAL A 92 -0.82 9.04 -8.66
C VAL A 92 -1.83 8.88 -7.53
N PHE A 93 -2.22 7.64 -7.23
CA PHE A 93 -3.00 7.29 -6.05
C PHE A 93 -2.14 6.43 -5.13
N LEU A 94 -1.99 6.82 -3.87
CA LEU A 94 -1.22 6.10 -2.85
C LEU A 94 -2.12 5.93 -1.62
N ASP A 95 -2.55 4.70 -1.37
CA ASP A 95 -3.27 4.35 -0.16
C ASP A 95 -2.26 4.11 0.97
N GLU A 96 -1.95 5.16 1.74
CA GLU A 96 -0.88 5.17 2.76
C GLU A 96 -1.41 5.29 4.19
N ASP A 97 -2.70 5.61 4.35
CA ASP A 97 -3.33 5.78 5.68
C ASP A 97 -3.56 4.44 6.38
N PHE A 98 -2.49 3.91 6.99
CA PHE A 98 -2.53 2.71 7.82
C PHE A 98 -3.37 2.89 9.10
N THR A 99 -3.75 4.11 9.46
CA THR A 99 -4.60 4.36 10.63
C THR A 99 -6.07 4.02 10.38
N ALA A 100 -6.49 3.97 9.10
CA ALA A 100 -7.80 3.55 8.63
C ALA A 100 -7.85 2.03 8.42
N VAL A 101 -7.68 1.27 9.51
CA VAL A 101 -7.38 -0.17 9.47
C VAL A 101 -8.39 -0.98 8.65
N ASP A 102 -9.68 -0.63 8.68
CA ASP A 102 -10.75 -1.33 7.96
C ASP A 102 -10.79 -1.05 6.45
N LYS A 103 -10.02 -0.05 5.98
CA LYS A 103 -10.05 0.42 4.59
C LYS A 103 -8.68 0.39 3.91
N PHE A 104 -7.60 0.36 4.68
CA PHE A 104 -6.24 0.38 4.19
C PHE A 104 -5.87 -0.88 3.39
N THR A 105 -5.25 -0.66 2.22
CA THR A 105 -4.87 -1.71 1.27
C THR A 105 -3.39 -1.66 0.84
N ALA A 106 -2.65 -0.59 1.16
CA ALA A 106 -1.28 -0.40 0.66
C ALA A 106 -1.15 -0.55 -0.87
N LEU A 107 -2.21 -0.20 -1.62
CA LEU A 107 -2.22 -0.21 -3.07
C LEU A 107 -1.82 1.16 -3.63
N GLY A 108 -1.07 1.14 -4.73
CA GLY A 108 -0.68 2.32 -5.48
C GLY A 108 -1.10 2.23 -6.94
N SER A 109 -1.43 3.34 -7.58
CA SER A 109 -1.68 3.39 -9.02
C SER A 109 -1.14 4.66 -9.63
N LEU A 110 -0.21 4.54 -10.56
CA LEU A 110 0.43 5.64 -11.28
C LEU A 110 0.03 5.57 -12.75
N TYR A 111 -0.40 6.69 -13.30
CA TYR A 111 -0.81 6.81 -14.68
C TYR A 111 -0.07 7.98 -15.31
N PHE A 112 0.54 7.77 -16.48
CA PHE A 112 1.26 8.78 -17.24
C PHE A 112 0.74 8.81 -18.67
N ALA A 113 0.55 10.01 -19.23
CA ALA A 113 0.22 10.19 -20.64
C ALA A 113 1.26 11.10 -21.32
N HIS A 114 1.74 10.64 -22.46
CA HIS A 114 2.70 11.34 -23.29
C HIS A 114 2.10 12.65 -23.82
N VAL A 115 2.93 13.68 -24.00
CA VAL A 115 2.53 15.03 -24.44
C VAL A 115 1.75 15.05 -25.76
N SER A 116 1.95 14.03 -26.62
CA SER A 116 1.21 13.89 -27.87
C SER A 116 -0.25 13.41 -27.69
N MET A 117 -0.62 12.94 -26.51
CA MET A 117 -1.99 12.52 -26.21
C MET A 117 -2.83 13.72 -25.77
N THR A 118 -3.70 14.19 -26.67
CA THR A 118 -4.55 15.36 -26.44
C THR A 118 -5.94 15.00 -25.89
N ALA A 119 -6.39 13.76 -26.07
CA ALA A 119 -7.71 13.27 -25.64
C ALA A 119 -7.55 12.09 -24.67
N VAL A 120 -7.32 12.42 -23.39
CA VAL A 120 -7.32 11.46 -22.29
C VAL A 120 -8.18 12.01 -21.16
N GLU A 121 -9.09 11.18 -20.67
CA GLU A 121 -10.00 11.54 -19.58
C GLU A 121 -10.09 10.38 -18.58
N VAL A 122 -10.36 10.73 -17.33
CA VAL A 122 -10.62 9.77 -16.24
C VAL A 122 -12.07 9.94 -15.78
N PHE A 123 -12.74 8.85 -15.47
CA PHE A 123 -14.13 8.88 -15.04
C PHE A 123 -14.22 9.26 -13.56
N ASP A 124 -15.07 10.24 -13.26
CA ASP A 124 -15.55 10.53 -11.92
C ASP A 124 -16.76 9.63 -11.63
N PHE A 125 -16.60 8.66 -10.73
CA PHE A 125 -17.62 7.68 -10.37
C PHE A 125 -18.77 8.30 -9.57
N GLN A 126 -18.53 9.41 -8.87
CA GLN A 126 -19.57 10.10 -8.10
C GLN A 126 -20.40 11.03 -9.00
N ALA A 127 -19.74 11.82 -9.84
CA ALA A 127 -20.38 12.73 -10.79
C ALA A 127 -20.86 12.01 -12.06
N LYS A 128 -20.49 10.74 -12.25
CA LYS A 128 -20.84 9.87 -13.38
C LYS A 128 -20.50 10.49 -14.74
N LYS A 129 -19.31 11.10 -14.82
CA LYS A 129 -18.85 11.78 -16.04
C LYS A 129 -17.34 11.68 -16.19
N PHE A 130 -16.87 11.77 -17.42
CA PHE A 130 -15.44 11.93 -17.70
C PHE A 130 -14.97 13.35 -17.34
N VAL A 131 -13.78 13.43 -16.76
CA VAL A 131 -13.06 14.67 -16.50
C VAL A 131 -11.70 14.63 -17.18
N PRO A 132 -11.21 15.78 -17.70
CA PRO A 132 -9.93 15.81 -18.42
C PRO A 132 -8.75 15.32 -17.58
N PHE A 133 -7.89 14.48 -18.17
CA PHE A 133 -6.62 14.11 -17.57
C PHE A 133 -5.56 15.15 -17.90
N VAL A 134 -5.40 16.12 -17.00
CA VAL A 134 -4.51 17.27 -17.16
C VAL A 134 -3.56 17.42 -15.97
N GLY A 135 -2.38 17.98 -16.25
CA GLY A 135 -1.35 18.24 -15.25
C GLY A 135 -0.85 16.98 -14.54
N ARG A 136 -0.09 17.18 -13.47
CA ARG A 136 0.40 16.12 -12.60
C ARG A 136 -0.26 16.26 -11.23
N GLU A 137 -0.75 15.16 -10.68
CA GLU A 137 -1.35 15.16 -9.34
C GLU A 137 -0.99 13.90 -8.56
N VAL A 138 -0.59 14.10 -7.30
CA VAL A 138 -0.36 13.03 -6.31
C VAL A 138 -1.44 13.07 -5.25
N LEU A 139 -2.15 11.96 -5.09
CA LEU A 139 -3.18 11.74 -4.07
C LEU A 139 -2.67 10.72 -3.07
N SER A 140 -2.38 11.14 -1.85
CA SER A 140 -1.63 10.38 -0.83
C SER A 140 -2.27 10.45 0.56
N GLY A 141 -2.04 9.42 1.36
CA GLY A 141 -2.68 9.22 2.66
C GLY A 141 -4.03 8.51 2.51
N ASN A 142 -5.09 9.15 2.99
CA ASN A 142 -6.45 8.65 2.91
C ASN A 142 -7.08 9.04 1.57
N ILE A 143 -7.23 8.05 0.69
CA ILE A 143 -7.80 8.27 -0.64
C ILE A 143 -9.29 7.88 -0.73
N GLU A 144 -10.02 7.68 0.37
CA GLU A 144 -11.41 7.21 0.32
C GLU A 144 -12.35 8.15 -0.45
N SER A 145 -12.21 9.45 -0.23
CA SER A 145 -13.10 10.46 -0.81
C SER A 145 -12.73 10.86 -2.25
N VAL A 146 -11.71 10.27 -2.84
CA VAL A 146 -11.26 10.59 -4.20
C VAL A 146 -12.25 10.00 -5.22
N PRO A 147 -12.99 10.80 -5.99
CA PRO A 147 -14.15 10.32 -6.76
C PRO A 147 -13.78 9.68 -8.11
N ILE A 148 -12.55 9.91 -8.59
CA ILE A 148 -12.06 9.39 -9.88
C ILE A 148 -11.48 7.96 -9.80
N LYS A 149 -11.74 7.26 -8.70
CA LYS A 149 -11.39 5.86 -8.48
C LYS A 149 -12.40 5.22 -7.54
N GLU A 150 -12.61 3.92 -7.69
CA GLU A 150 -13.24 3.08 -6.66
C GLU A 150 -12.16 2.28 -5.94
N LYS A 151 -12.32 2.06 -4.62
CA LYS A 151 -11.42 1.19 -3.84
C LYS A 151 -12.26 0.34 -2.90
N ALA A 152 -11.87 -0.91 -2.70
CA ALA A 152 -12.42 -1.74 -1.63
C ALA A 152 -11.34 -2.64 -1.03
N LYS A 153 -11.37 -2.79 0.30
CA LYS A 153 -10.62 -3.81 1.03
C LYS A 153 -11.45 -5.10 1.08
N PHE A 154 -10.80 -6.26 0.97
CA PHE A 154 -11.51 -7.52 1.07
C PHE A 154 -12.01 -7.79 2.51
N PRO A 155 -13.24 -8.33 2.66
CA PRO A 155 -13.79 -8.70 3.96
C PRO A 155 -12.90 -9.68 4.72
N GLN A 156 -12.78 -9.46 6.04
CA GLN A 156 -11.96 -10.26 6.94
C GLN A 156 -12.38 -11.74 6.97
N ASN A 157 -13.67 -12.04 6.80
CA ASN A 157 -14.20 -13.41 6.76
C ASN A 157 -13.80 -14.19 5.50
N TYR A 158 -13.17 -13.56 4.50
CA TYR A 158 -12.64 -14.28 3.33
C TYR A 158 -11.28 -14.93 3.62
N PHE A 159 -10.59 -14.49 4.68
CA PHE A 159 -9.41 -15.14 5.24
C PHE A 159 -9.44 -15.12 6.77
N PRO A 160 -10.29 -15.96 7.40
CA PRO A 160 -10.55 -15.92 8.85
C PRO A 160 -9.31 -16.09 9.73
N GLU A 161 -8.32 -16.86 9.28
CA GLU A 161 -7.09 -17.14 10.04
C GLU A 161 -6.13 -15.94 10.07
N CYS A 162 -6.29 -14.97 9.18
CA CYS A 162 -5.39 -13.83 9.02
C CYS A 162 -5.94 -12.61 9.75
N ARG A 163 -5.62 -12.43 11.04
CA ARG A 163 -6.20 -11.37 11.91
C ARG A 163 -6.25 -9.96 11.30
N TRP A 164 -5.26 -9.61 10.48
CA TRP A 164 -5.19 -8.32 9.80
C TRP A 164 -4.69 -8.52 8.38
N SER A 165 -5.38 -7.89 7.43
CA SER A 165 -5.03 -7.94 6.00
C SER A 165 -5.01 -6.54 5.41
N ARG A 166 -4.20 -6.35 4.36
CA ARG A 166 -4.16 -5.15 3.50
C ARG A 166 -4.62 -5.49 2.07
N LYS A 167 -5.33 -6.60 1.87
CA LYS A 167 -5.70 -7.08 0.53
C LYS A 167 -6.98 -6.40 0.04
N GLY A 168 -7.04 -6.07 -1.24
CA GLY A 168 -8.15 -5.31 -1.83
C GLY A 168 -7.94 -5.02 -3.31
N PHE A 169 -8.71 -4.08 -3.84
CA PHE A 169 -8.55 -3.58 -5.22
C PHE A 169 -8.81 -2.08 -5.34
N ILE A 170 -8.23 -1.46 -6.38
CA ILE A 170 -8.54 -0.10 -6.86
C ILE A 170 -8.97 -0.20 -8.32
N ARG A 171 -10.08 0.43 -8.70
CA ARG A 171 -10.55 0.56 -10.08
C ARG A 171 -10.50 2.01 -10.53
N THR A 172 -10.03 2.23 -11.74
CA THR A 172 -10.15 3.50 -12.47
C THR A 172 -10.75 3.24 -13.84
N ARG A 173 -11.44 4.23 -14.41
CA ARG A 173 -12.01 4.17 -15.75
C ARG A 173 -11.44 5.27 -16.62
N TRP A 174 -10.98 4.91 -17.80
CA TRP A 174 -10.28 5.79 -18.72
C TRP A 174 -11.02 5.90 -20.03
N ASN A 175 -11.01 7.10 -20.62
CA ASN A 175 -11.29 7.32 -22.03
C ASN A 175 -9.97 7.77 -22.68
N ILE A 176 -9.39 6.91 -23.50
CA ILE A 176 -8.13 7.16 -24.19
C ILE A 176 -8.39 7.15 -25.69
N CYS A 177 -8.24 8.31 -26.33
CA CYS A 177 -8.47 8.45 -27.78
C CYS A 177 -9.84 7.90 -28.22
N GLY A 178 -10.87 8.15 -27.42
CA GLY A 178 -12.25 7.71 -27.66
C GLY A 178 -12.55 6.28 -27.20
N SER A 179 -11.55 5.56 -26.70
CA SER A 179 -11.70 4.19 -26.23
C SER A 179 -11.86 4.11 -24.72
N ILE A 180 -12.96 3.50 -24.27
CA ILE A 180 -13.33 3.44 -22.85
C ILE A 180 -13.01 2.07 -22.27
N PHE A 181 -12.31 2.04 -21.14
CA PHE A 181 -12.03 0.80 -20.41
C PHE A 181 -11.68 1.05 -18.93
N ASP A 182 -11.80 0.01 -18.13
CA ASP A 182 -11.40 0.00 -16.72
C ASP A 182 -9.99 -0.60 -16.55
N LEU A 183 -9.23 -0.03 -15.61
CA LEU A 183 -7.98 -0.58 -15.10
C LEU A 183 -8.16 -0.89 -13.61
N ILE A 184 -7.95 -2.15 -13.23
CA ILE A 184 -8.20 -2.64 -11.87
C ILE A 184 -6.91 -3.20 -11.28
N ASN A 185 -6.39 -2.52 -10.25
CA ASN A 185 -5.27 -2.98 -9.42
C ASN A 185 -5.82 -3.92 -8.36
N ILE A 186 -5.26 -5.13 -8.22
CA ILE A 186 -5.70 -6.10 -7.23
C ILE A 186 -4.54 -6.68 -6.43
N HIS A 187 -4.80 -6.98 -5.16
CA HIS A 187 -3.86 -7.70 -4.31
C HIS A 187 -4.61 -8.75 -3.50
N LEU A 188 -4.40 -10.03 -3.81
CA LEU A 188 -5.10 -11.16 -3.19
C LEU A 188 -4.31 -11.76 -2.01
N PHE A 189 -4.94 -12.70 -1.31
CA PHE A 189 -4.37 -13.34 -0.12
C PHE A 189 -3.20 -14.30 -0.44
N HIS A 190 -2.19 -14.26 0.42
CA HIS A 190 -0.98 -15.08 0.35
C HIS A 190 -1.10 -16.39 1.16
N ASP A 191 -0.26 -17.37 0.85
CA ASP A 191 -0.18 -18.61 1.64
C ASP A 191 0.65 -18.41 2.92
N ALA A 192 0.06 -18.74 4.07
CA ALA A 192 0.72 -18.68 5.37
C ALA A 192 1.58 -19.92 5.68
N ASN A 193 1.30 -21.07 5.02
CA ASN A 193 1.93 -22.35 5.32
C ASN A 193 2.09 -23.23 4.06
N ASN A 194 3.35 -23.49 3.64
CA ASN A 194 3.61 -24.35 2.48
C ASN A 194 3.13 -25.80 2.68
N ILE A 195 3.20 -26.32 3.91
CA ILE A 195 2.80 -27.69 4.20
C ILE A 195 1.30 -27.85 3.98
N GLU A 196 0.51 -26.88 4.47
CA GLU A 196 -0.94 -26.87 4.30
C GLU A 196 -1.34 -26.70 2.84
N ALA A 197 -0.66 -25.83 2.10
CA ALA A 197 -0.94 -25.55 0.70
C ALA A 197 -0.91 -26.81 -0.19
N MET A 198 -0.06 -27.79 0.14
CA MET A 198 0.12 -29.02 -0.65
C MET A 198 -0.67 -30.23 -0.12
N LEU A 199 -1.52 -30.10 0.91
CA LEU A 199 -2.26 -31.25 1.46
C LEU A 199 -3.46 -31.68 0.59
N GLN A 200 -4.04 -30.74 -0.17
CA GLN A 200 -5.21 -30.98 -1.01
C GLN A 200 -5.23 -30.05 -2.23
N SER A 201 -6.05 -30.38 -3.22
CA SER A 201 -6.29 -29.57 -4.42
C SER A 201 -7.81 -29.40 -4.64
N PRO A 202 -8.33 -28.18 -4.76
CA PRO A 202 -7.63 -26.90 -4.51
C PRO A 202 -7.20 -26.76 -3.04
N SER A 203 -6.19 -25.95 -2.76
CA SER A 203 -5.78 -25.66 -1.38
C SER A 203 -6.74 -24.67 -0.71
N THR A 204 -6.77 -24.64 0.62
CA THR A 204 -7.56 -23.65 1.37
C THR A 204 -7.22 -22.20 0.97
N TYR A 205 -5.93 -21.92 0.71
CA TYR A 205 -5.49 -20.59 0.28
C TYR A 205 -5.97 -20.23 -1.13
N CYS A 206 -6.01 -21.21 -2.05
CA CYS A 206 -6.62 -21.05 -3.37
C CYS A 206 -8.10 -20.68 -3.25
N GLU A 207 -8.84 -21.34 -2.36
CA GLU A 207 -10.27 -21.01 -2.12
C GLU A 207 -10.45 -19.58 -1.58
N HIS A 208 -9.55 -19.11 -0.70
CA HIS A 208 -9.57 -17.74 -0.19
C HIS A 208 -9.39 -16.71 -1.32
N ARG A 209 -8.41 -16.94 -2.20
CA ARG A 209 -8.18 -16.09 -3.38
C ARG A 209 -9.33 -16.14 -4.36
N GLN A 210 -9.89 -17.33 -4.61
CA GLN A 210 -11.04 -17.51 -5.49
C GLN A 210 -12.25 -16.70 -4.98
N ARG A 211 -12.55 -16.73 -3.67
CA ARG A 211 -13.63 -15.92 -3.09
C ARG A 211 -13.41 -14.42 -3.26
N ALA A 212 -12.20 -13.92 -3.00
CA ALA A 212 -11.86 -12.51 -3.16
C ALA A 212 -11.90 -12.04 -4.62
N LEU A 213 -11.42 -12.86 -5.55
CA LEU A 213 -11.47 -12.57 -6.98
C LEU A 213 -12.91 -12.59 -7.51
N GLN A 214 -13.71 -13.58 -7.13
CA GLN A 214 -15.15 -13.63 -7.43
C GLN A 214 -15.87 -12.38 -6.92
N HIS A 215 -15.60 -11.96 -5.68
CA HIS A 215 -16.17 -10.74 -5.12
C HIS A 215 -15.80 -9.49 -5.94
N THR A 216 -14.56 -9.41 -6.44
CA THR A 216 -14.13 -8.30 -7.29
C THR A 216 -14.94 -8.25 -8.59
N PHE A 217 -15.11 -9.40 -9.26
CA PHE A 217 -15.94 -9.48 -10.46
C PHE A 217 -17.40 -9.13 -10.18
N GLU A 218 -18.00 -9.70 -9.13
CA GLU A 218 -19.38 -9.39 -8.73
C GLU A 218 -19.57 -7.91 -8.44
N ARG A 219 -18.59 -7.24 -7.83
CA ARG A 219 -18.67 -5.82 -7.52
C ARG A 219 -18.69 -4.96 -8.77
N ILE A 220 -17.94 -5.35 -9.81
CA ILE A 220 -17.88 -4.66 -11.11
C ILE A 220 -19.08 -5.00 -11.97
N GLU A 221 -19.53 -6.26 -11.97
CA GLU A 221 -20.65 -6.74 -12.77
C GLU A 221 -22.00 -6.22 -12.26
N ASN A 222 -22.16 -6.07 -10.93
CA ASN A 222 -23.42 -5.70 -10.31
C ASN A 222 -23.50 -4.24 -9.85
N ASP A 223 -22.49 -3.41 -10.13
CA ASP A 223 -22.58 -1.97 -9.87
C ASP A 223 -23.55 -1.24 -10.82
N GLU A 224 -23.81 0.02 -10.51
CA GLU A 224 -24.71 0.91 -11.25
C GLU A 224 -24.09 1.54 -12.52
N TYR A 225 -22.81 1.28 -12.82
CA TYR A 225 -22.10 1.91 -13.92
C TYR A 225 -22.23 1.09 -15.21
N GLU A 226 -22.11 1.77 -16.35
CA GLU A 226 -22.02 1.11 -17.66
C GLU A 226 -20.86 0.10 -17.64
N LYS A 227 -21.09 -1.09 -18.21
CA LYS A 227 -20.05 -2.13 -18.32
C LYS A 227 -19.19 -1.83 -19.53
N VAL A 228 -17.90 -1.68 -19.29
CA VAL A 228 -16.90 -1.37 -20.30
C VAL A 228 -15.84 -2.47 -20.30
N PRO A 229 -15.06 -2.61 -21.38
CA PRO A 229 -13.86 -3.42 -21.36
C PRO A 229 -13.00 -3.18 -20.12
N PHE A 230 -12.39 -4.21 -19.54
CA PHE A 230 -11.49 -4.03 -18.41
C PHE A 230 -10.20 -4.85 -18.53
N PHE A 231 -9.15 -4.34 -17.89
CA PHE A 231 -7.90 -5.01 -17.60
C PHE A 231 -7.76 -5.13 -16.08
N LEU A 232 -7.49 -6.34 -15.60
CA LEU A 232 -7.35 -6.66 -14.19
C LEU A 232 -5.94 -7.18 -13.95
N PHE A 233 -5.14 -6.45 -13.19
CA PHE A 233 -3.74 -6.77 -12.99
C PHE A 233 -3.25 -6.42 -11.59
N GLY A 234 -2.26 -7.16 -11.12
CA GLY A 234 -1.85 -7.07 -9.74
C GLY A 234 -1.06 -8.27 -9.24
N ASP A 235 -0.88 -8.31 -7.93
CA ASP A 235 -0.39 -9.49 -7.20
C ASP A 235 -1.58 -10.38 -6.83
N PHE A 236 -1.86 -11.36 -7.67
CA PHE A 236 -2.90 -12.35 -7.42
C PHE A 236 -2.47 -13.37 -6.37
N ASN A 237 -1.20 -13.42 -5.99
CA ASN A 237 -0.65 -14.47 -5.12
C ASN A 237 -0.98 -15.89 -5.61
N PHE A 238 -1.31 -16.08 -6.89
CA PHE A 238 -1.60 -17.38 -7.48
C PHE A 238 -0.38 -18.28 -7.37
N ARG A 239 -0.64 -19.53 -7.00
CA ARG A 239 0.37 -20.56 -6.79
C ARG A 239 0.12 -21.70 -7.76
N LEU A 240 1.16 -22.49 -7.96
CA LEU A 240 0.98 -23.80 -8.57
C LEU A 240 0.03 -24.64 -7.69
N ASP A 241 -0.69 -25.55 -8.30
CA ASP A 241 -1.40 -26.65 -7.67
C ASP A 241 -0.39 -27.59 -7.00
N THR A 242 0.12 -27.15 -5.85
CA THR A 242 1.26 -27.76 -5.16
C THR A 242 0.97 -29.19 -4.74
N TYR A 243 -0.28 -29.59 -4.54
CA TYR A 243 -0.65 -30.97 -4.27
C TYR A 243 -0.26 -31.92 -5.41
N TYR A 244 -0.69 -31.64 -6.65
CA TYR A 244 -0.33 -32.49 -7.80
C TYR A 244 1.12 -32.29 -8.22
N PHE A 245 1.62 -31.05 -8.17
CA PHE A 245 3.01 -30.78 -8.48
C PHE A 245 3.97 -31.55 -7.56
N MET A 246 3.70 -31.58 -6.25
CA MET A 246 4.53 -32.30 -5.29
C MET A 246 4.51 -33.81 -5.52
N LYS A 247 3.37 -34.40 -5.91
CA LYS A 247 3.31 -35.84 -6.25
C LYS A 247 4.25 -36.18 -7.41
N ASP A 248 4.27 -35.34 -8.44
CA ASP A 248 5.12 -35.56 -9.60
C ASP A 248 6.59 -35.27 -9.31
N LEU A 249 6.87 -34.18 -8.58
CA LEU A 249 8.21 -33.76 -8.18
C LEU A 249 8.88 -34.81 -7.28
N THR A 250 8.11 -35.48 -6.42
CA THR A 250 8.62 -36.38 -5.39
C THR A 250 8.38 -37.87 -5.67
N LYS A 251 7.87 -38.23 -6.86
CA LYS A 251 7.48 -39.60 -7.23
C LYS A 251 8.52 -40.70 -6.99
N ASN A 252 9.81 -40.36 -7.04
CA ASN A 252 10.94 -41.28 -6.87
C ASN A 252 11.74 -41.01 -5.58
N LEU A 253 11.18 -40.22 -4.66
CA LEU A 253 11.84 -39.81 -3.43
C LEU A 253 11.19 -40.45 -2.22
N VAL A 254 11.98 -40.66 -1.17
CA VAL A 254 11.50 -41.14 0.13
C VAL A 254 11.22 -39.93 1.02
N ALA A 255 9.97 -39.82 1.49
CA ALA A 255 9.56 -38.77 2.41
C ALA A 255 9.90 -39.14 3.87
N VAL A 256 10.47 -38.18 4.60
CA VAL A 256 10.74 -38.26 6.03
C VAL A 256 10.00 -37.13 6.72
N GLU A 257 9.04 -37.48 7.56
CA GLU A 257 8.26 -36.53 8.35
C GLU A 257 9.00 -36.18 9.65
N SER A 258 9.00 -34.90 10.00
CA SER A 258 9.34 -34.44 11.33
C SER A 258 8.12 -33.78 11.96
N ARG A 259 7.76 -34.24 13.16
CA ARG A 259 6.57 -33.79 13.89
C ARG A 259 6.97 -33.10 15.19
N SER A 260 6.20 -32.10 15.58
CA SER A 260 6.37 -31.36 16.83
C SER A 260 6.16 -32.28 18.03
N LYS A 261 7.08 -32.23 19.01
CA LYS A 261 6.97 -33.01 20.26
C LYS A 261 5.80 -32.56 21.14
N LYS A 262 5.30 -31.33 20.98
CA LYS A 262 4.26 -30.74 21.83
C LYS A 262 2.85 -31.17 21.40
N ASN A 263 2.57 -31.15 20.10
CA ASN A 263 1.22 -31.32 19.54
C ASN A 263 1.15 -32.33 18.38
N ASN A 264 2.25 -33.02 18.05
CA ASN A 264 2.36 -33.99 16.95
C ASN A 264 2.02 -33.43 15.54
N GLU A 265 2.03 -32.10 15.41
CA GLU A 265 1.83 -31.39 14.14
C GLU A 265 3.02 -31.62 13.21
N LEU A 266 2.76 -31.76 11.91
CA LEU A 266 3.80 -31.88 10.90
C LEU A 266 4.50 -30.52 10.72
N VAL A 267 5.78 -30.46 11.08
CA VAL A 267 6.56 -29.20 11.02
C VAL A 267 7.50 -29.14 9.83
N LYS A 268 7.93 -30.30 9.32
CA LYS A 268 8.90 -30.41 8.23
C LYS A 268 8.72 -31.73 7.48
N LEU A 269 8.78 -31.67 6.16
CA LEU A 269 8.97 -32.81 5.27
C LEU A 269 10.33 -32.73 4.60
N THR A 270 11.07 -33.84 4.62
CA THR A 270 12.34 -33.96 3.91
C THR A 270 12.24 -35.11 2.91
N TYR A 271 12.52 -34.83 1.63
CA TYR A 271 12.52 -35.83 0.57
C TYR A 271 13.95 -36.17 0.18
N LYS A 272 14.25 -37.47 0.11
CA LYS A 272 15.59 -38.00 -0.17
C LYS A 272 15.59 -38.99 -1.33
N GLU A 273 16.71 -39.11 -2.01
CA GLU A 273 16.93 -40.19 -2.99
C GLU A 273 16.87 -41.56 -2.30
N ALA A 274 16.30 -42.55 -2.99
CA ALA A 274 16.12 -43.90 -2.46
C ALA A 274 17.41 -44.74 -2.49
N ASP A 275 18.36 -44.39 -3.36
CA ASP A 275 19.64 -45.08 -3.56
C ASP A 275 20.77 -44.52 -2.66
N ASN A 276 21.96 -45.08 -2.84
CA ASN A 276 23.04 -45.08 -1.84
C ASN A 276 23.83 -43.76 -1.82
N ASP A 277 23.16 -42.69 -1.43
CA ASP A 277 23.72 -41.45 -0.85
C ASP A 277 22.69 -40.73 0.05
N GLN A 278 21.41 -41.13 0.05
CA GLN A 278 20.33 -40.54 0.86
C GLN A 278 20.30 -39.00 0.79
N LYS A 279 20.69 -38.47 -0.37
CA LYS A 279 20.84 -37.05 -0.62
C LYS A 279 19.51 -36.35 -0.44
N ILE A 280 19.51 -35.24 0.29
CA ILE A 280 18.33 -34.40 0.48
C ILE A 280 18.07 -33.63 -0.82
N VAL A 281 16.88 -33.81 -1.39
CA VAL A 281 16.46 -33.19 -2.66
C VAL A 281 15.53 -32.01 -2.41
N LEU A 282 14.60 -32.16 -1.46
CA LEU A 282 13.60 -31.15 -1.13
C LEU A 282 13.33 -31.11 0.38
N VAL A 283 13.28 -29.91 0.93
CA VAL A 283 12.78 -29.65 2.29
C VAL A 283 11.59 -28.71 2.21
N VAL A 284 10.48 -29.10 2.84
CA VAL A 284 9.28 -28.26 2.97
C VAL A 284 8.98 -28.04 4.45
N GLU A 285 8.84 -26.78 4.83
CA GLU A 285 8.50 -26.29 6.17
C GLU A 285 7.40 -25.23 6.05
N LYS A 286 6.77 -24.85 7.16
CA LYS A 286 5.72 -23.81 7.16
C LYS A 286 6.08 -22.58 6.33
N LYS A 287 7.29 -22.04 6.52
CA LYS A 287 7.82 -20.90 5.77
C LYS A 287 9.04 -21.24 4.90
N GLY A 288 9.26 -22.51 4.60
CA GLY A 288 10.43 -22.99 3.84
C GLY A 288 10.05 -23.91 2.68
N PHE A 289 10.68 -23.70 1.53
CA PHE A 289 10.63 -24.56 0.36
C PHE A 289 12.01 -24.53 -0.31
N ASP A 290 12.80 -25.56 -0.06
CA ASP A 290 14.20 -25.64 -0.51
C ASP A 290 14.40 -26.86 -1.40
N HIS A 291 14.42 -26.66 -2.72
CA HIS A 291 14.69 -27.69 -3.69
C HIS A 291 16.11 -27.54 -4.25
N LEU A 292 16.88 -28.63 -4.34
CA LEU A 292 18.28 -28.59 -4.78
C LEU A 292 18.46 -28.11 -6.24
N ARG A 293 17.39 -28.17 -7.04
CA ARG A 293 17.32 -27.74 -8.44
C ARG A 293 16.27 -26.65 -8.71
N MET A 294 16.16 -25.65 -7.84
CA MET A 294 15.13 -24.60 -7.99
C MET A 294 15.26 -23.87 -9.33
N LYS A 295 16.47 -23.46 -9.71
CA LYS A 295 16.67 -22.71 -10.96
C LYS A 295 16.26 -23.53 -12.19
N GLU A 296 16.64 -24.79 -12.26
CA GLU A 296 16.37 -25.65 -13.41
C GLU A 296 14.87 -25.97 -13.57
N ILE A 297 14.13 -26.05 -12.46
CA ILE A 297 12.70 -26.37 -12.47
C ILE A 297 11.85 -25.14 -12.77
N PHE A 298 12.17 -24.02 -12.10
CA PHE A 298 11.29 -22.85 -12.09
C PHE A 298 11.76 -21.74 -13.04
N TYR A 299 13.06 -21.44 -13.09
CA TYR A 299 13.58 -20.31 -13.88
C TYR A 299 13.89 -20.71 -15.33
N ASP A 300 14.58 -21.83 -15.52
CA ASP A 300 15.03 -22.28 -16.83
C ASP A 300 13.82 -22.59 -17.72
N ASN A 301 13.93 -22.23 -19.01
CA ASN A 301 12.83 -22.28 -19.96
C ASN A 301 11.54 -21.60 -19.43
N ASN A 302 11.69 -20.53 -18.64
CA ASN A 302 10.61 -19.77 -18.01
C ASN A 302 9.65 -20.64 -17.16
N GLY A 303 10.07 -21.82 -16.71
CA GLY A 303 9.20 -22.73 -15.95
C GLY A 303 8.01 -23.26 -16.75
N LEU A 304 8.01 -23.18 -18.09
CA LEU A 304 6.83 -23.50 -18.93
C LEU A 304 6.28 -24.92 -18.71
N SER A 305 7.11 -25.86 -18.25
CA SER A 305 6.67 -27.22 -17.88
C SER A 305 5.71 -27.26 -16.68
N LEU A 306 5.62 -26.17 -15.91
CA LEU A 306 4.79 -26.03 -14.72
C LEU A 306 3.41 -25.44 -15.01
N LEU A 307 3.17 -24.90 -16.21
CA LEU A 307 1.87 -24.34 -16.60
C LEU A 307 0.68 -25.29 -16.38
N PRO A 308 0.78 -26.64 -16.54
CA PRO A 308 -0.30 -27.55 -16.18
C PRO A 308 -0.73 -27.53 -14.71
N TYR A 309 0.11 -26.98 -13.82
CA TYR A 309 -0.20 -26.78 -12.40
C TYR A 309 -0.70 -25.35 -12.08
N ASP A 310 -0.59 -24.40 -13.02
CA ASP A 310 -1.10 -23.04 -12.84
C ASP A 310 -2.60 -22.98 -13.18
N LYS A 311 -3.43 -23.36 -12.20
CA LYS A 311 -4.87 -23.63 -12.41
C LYS A 311 -5.80 -22.63 -11.74
N GLU A 312 -5.29 -21.70 -10.93
CA GLU A 312 -6.17 -20.85 -10.10
C GLU A 312 -7.09 -19.92 -10.92
N ILE A 313 -6.74 -19.64 -12.17
CA ILE A 313 -7.58 -18.87 -13.08
C ILE A 313 -8.72 -19.69 -13.74
N GLU A 314 -8.64 -21.02 -13.71
CA GLU A 314 -9.60 -21.90 -14.41
C GLU A 314 -11.08 -21.57 -14.13
N PRO A 315 -11.51 -21.28 -12.88
CA PRO A 315 -12.90 -20.94 -12.58
C PRO A 315 -13.40 -19.64 -13.23
N PHE A 316 -12.52 -18.81 -13.79
CA PHE A 316 -12.84 -17.48 -14.32
C PHE A 316 -12.50 -17.33 -15.81
N ARG A 317 -12.12 -18.42 -16.50
CA ARG A 317 -11.77 -18.39 -17.94
C ARG A 317 -12.94 -18.00 -18.83
N ASP A 318 -14.17 -18.05 -18.36
CA ASP A 318 -15.35 -17.54 -19.05
C ASP A 318 -15.44 -16.01 -19.02
N ARG A 319 -14.74 -15.33 -18.10
CA ARG A 319 -14.78 -13.87 -17.93
C ARG A 319 -13.55 -13.16 -18.49
N VAL A 320 -12.38 -13.76 -18.29
CA VAL A 320 -11.10 -13.16 -18.64
C VAL A 320 -10.20 -14.12 -19.41
N TYR A 321 -9.30 -13.53 -20.18
CA TYR A 321 -8.24 -14.17 -20.94
C TYR A 321 -6.89 -13.64 -20.44
N GLU A 322 -5.86 -14.47 -20.54
CA GLU A 322 -4.48 -14.09 -20.31
C GLU A 322 -3.64 -14.36 -21.54
N HIS A 323 -2.71 -13.46 -21.86
CA HIS A 323 -1.71 -13.73 -22.89
C HIS A 323 -0.76 -14.86 -22.46
N ASP A 324 -0.20 -15.57 -23.43
CA ASP A 324 0.74 -16.65 -23.15
C ASP A 324 1.91 -16.16 -22.31
N ILE A 325 2.11 -16.80 -21.16
CA ILE A 325 3.20 -16.49 -20.24
C ILE A 325 4.53 -16.91 -20.88
N ASN A 326 5.44 -15.95 -21.00
CA ASN A 326 6.79 -16.20 -21.53
C ASN A 326 7.89 -15.61 -20.64
N PHE A 327 7.65 -15.66 -19.32
CA PHE A 327 8.56 -15.24 -18.28
C PHE A 327 8.51 -16.25 -17.12
N PRO A 328 9.61 -16.39 -16.35
CA PRO A 328 9.65 -17.34 -15.23
C PRO A 328 8.67 -16.91 -14.12
N PRO A 329 8.31 -17.81 -13.19
CA PRO A 329 7.56 -17.49 -11.99
C PRO A 329 8.05 -16.19 -11.34
N SER A 330 7.14 -15.26 -11.08
CA SER A 330 7.47 -13.87 -10.70
C SER A 330 7.91 -13.72 -9.23
N TYR A 331 7.73 -14.77 -8.41
CA TYR A 331 7.99 -14.78 -6.96
C TYR A 331 8.35 -16.20 -6.49
N PRO A 332 9.18 -16.39 -5.42
CA PRO A 332 9.92 -15.38 -4.64
C PRO A 332 11.39 -15.26 -5.07
N PHE A 333 11.76 -14.28 -5.87
CA PHE A 333 13.16 -14.07 -6.26
C PHE A 333 14.07 -13.73 -5.07
N SER A 334 15.36 -14.01 -5.22
CA SER A 334 16.40 -13.57 -4.31
C SER A 334 16.42 -12.04 -4.18
N GLU A 335 16.46 -11.54 -2.95
CA GLU A 335 16.62 -10.11 -2.65
C GLU A 335 18.11 -9.69 -2.61
N SER A 336 19.03 -10.59 -2.96
CA SER A 336 20.46 -10.26 -3.06
C SER A 336 20.74 -9.46 -4.34
N LEU A 337 21.39 -8.31 -4.21
CA LEU A 337 21.62 -7.37 -5.32
C LEU A 337 22.42 -7.97 -6.50
N ASP A 338 23.29 -8.94 -6.22
CA ASP A 338 24.11 -9.61 -7.23
C ASP A 338 23.43 -10.86 -7.85
N ASP A 339 22.18 -11.13 -7.48
CA ASP A 339 21.44 -12.33 -7.86
C ASP A 339 20.07 -11.98 -8.44
N GLY A 340 19.97 -11.96 -9.77
CA GLY A 340 18.72 -11.69 -10.47
C GLY A 340 17.94 -12.92 -10.91
N VAL A 341 18.41 -14.15 -10.66
CA VAL A 341 17.88 -15.35 -11.34
C VAL A 341 17.52 -16.50 -10.41
N ASN A 342 17.96 -16.48 -9.15
CA ASN A 342 17.59 -17.52 -8.18
C ASN A 342 16.40 -17.09 -7.33
N TYR A 343 15.74 -18.09 -6.75
CA TYR A 343 14.61 -17.92 -5.86
C TYR A 343 15.04 -18.06 -4.40
N MET A 344 14.39 -17.32 -3.51
CA MET A 344 14.43 -17.55 -2.08
C MET A 344 13.79 -18.88 -1.72
N LYS A 345 14.28 -19.49 -0.64
CA LYS A 345 13.82 -20.78 -0.13
C LYS A 345 12.57 -20.68 0.75
N THR A 346 11.76 -19.63 0.58
CA THR A 346 10.66 -19.29 1.49
C THR A 346 9.32 -19.89 1.06
N ARG A 347 9.08 -19.98 -0.26
CA ARG A 347 7.84 -20.49 -0.87
C ARG A 347 8.16 -21.24 -2.16
N CYS A 348 7.27 -22.14 -2.55
CA CYS A 348 7.30 -22.71 -3.90
C CYS A 348 7.12 -21.56 -4.93
N PRO A 349 8.02 -21.40 -5.91
CA PRO A 349 7.88 -20.35 -6.91
C PRO A 349 6.57 -20.46 -7.70
N GLY A 350 5.98 -19.31 -8.01
CA GLY A 350 4.71 -19.20 -8.75
C GLY A 350 4.60 -17.88 -9.53
N TRP A 351 3.66 -17.85 -10.49
CA TRP A 351 3.30 -16.63 -11.21
C TRP A 351 2.24 -15.86 -10.43
N CYS A 352 2.69 -15.11 -9.42
CA CYS A 352 1.83 -14.29 -8.56
C CYS A 352 1.34 -13.03 -9.28
N ASP A 353 2.19 -12.41 -10.10
CA ASP A 353 1.96 -11.12 -10.74
C ASP A 353 1.40 -11.34 -12.15
N ARG A 354 0.16 -10.91 -12.41
CA ARG A 354 -0.59 -11.28 -13.63
C ARG A 354 -1.32 -10.09 -14.23
N ILE A 355 -1.58 -10.17 -15.54
CA ILE A 355 -2.40 -9.20 -16.28
C ILE A 355 -3.47 -9.95 -17.07
N PHE A 356 -4.70 -9.89 -16.57
CA PHE A 356 -5.88 -10.45 -17.24
C PHE A 356 -6.62 -9.39 -18.05
N VAL A 357 -7.12 -9.83 -19.19
CA VAL A 357 -7.84 -9.02 -20.17
C VAL A 357 -9.25 -9.59 -20.30
N SER A 358 -10.28 -8.78 -20.05
CA SER A 358 -11.65 -9.19 -20.35
C SER A 358 -11.82 -9.49 -21.84
N TYR A 359 -12.76 -10.37 -22.20
CA TYR A 359 -13.00 -10.69 -23.61
C TYR A 359 -13.41 -9.45 -24.44
N SER A 360 -14.11 -8.49 -23.84
CA SER A 360 -14.41 -7.21 -24.46
C SER A 360 -13.16 -6.32 -24.60
N ALA A 361 -12.21 -6.35 -23.66
CA ALA A 361 -10.92 -5.65 -23.80
C ALA A 361 -10.02 -6.26 -24.87
N LYS A 362 -10.11 -7.57 -25.12
CA LYS A 362 -9.40 -8.18 -26.24
C LYS A 362 -9.80 -7.55 -27.59
N SER A 363 -11.05 -7.10 -27.73
CA SER A 363 -11.54 -6.50 -28.97
C SER A 363 -10.96 -5.10 -29.26
N ILE A 364 -10.55 -4.36 -28.21
CA ILE A 364 -10.00 -3.00 -28.34
C ILE A 364 -8.47 -2.98 -28.50
N ILE A 365 -7.82 -4.15 -28.40
CA ILE A 365 -6.42 -4.34 -28.73
C ILE A 365 -6.29 -4.51 -30.25
N ASP A 366 -5.37 -3.78 -30.86
CA ASP A 366 -4.89 -3.97 -32.22
C ASP A 366 -3.62 -4.83 -32.22
N ASP A 367 -3.72 -6.00 -32.86
CA ASP A 367 -2.63 -6.95 -33.06
C ASP A 367 -2.16 -7.02 -34.53
N SER A 368 -2.68 -6.14 -35.40
CA SER A 368 -2.34 -6.13 -36.84
C SER A 368 -0.86 -5.85 -37.11
N SER A 369 -0.21 -5.08 -36.23
CA SER A 369 1.23 -4.75 -36.30
C SER A 369 2.13 -5.71 -35.51
N GLY A 370 1.54 -6.74 -34.89
CA GLY A 370 2.23 -7.72 -34.06
C GLY A 370 1.46 -8.02 -32.77
N PRO A 371 1.70 -9.18 -32.14
CA PRO A 371 1.01 -9.55 -30.91
C PRO A 371 1.46 -8.65 -29.73
N PRO A 372 0.59 -8.46 -28.72
CA PRO A 372 0.98 -7.83 -27.46
C PRO A 372 2.19 -8.50 -26.81
N LEU A 373 3.04 -7.69 -26.18
CA LEU A 373 4.19 -8.18 -25.41
C LEU A 373 3.78 -8.37 -23.96
N TYR A 374 3.87 -9.60 -23.45
CA TYR A 374 3.58 -9.94 -22.07
C TYR A 374 4.81 -10.55 -21.40
N LEU A 375 5.57 -9.72 -20.68
CA LEU A 375 6.95 -10.01 -20.27
C LEU A 375 7.27 -9.42 -18.88
N CYS A 376 8.40 -9.86 -18.31
CA CYS A 376 8.95 -9.29 -17.08
C CYS A 376 9.97 -8.17 -17.34
N ILE A 377 10.07 -7.22 -16.41
CA ILE A 377 11.12 -6.19 -16.35
C ILE A 377 12.29 -6.71 -15.51
N GLY A 378 13.52 -6.40 -15.90
CA GLY A 378 14.71 -6.76 -15.12
C GLY A 378 14.92 -8.27 -15.01
N LYS A 379 14.77 -9.02 -16.11
CA LYS A 379 14.82 -10.50 -16.11
C LYS A 379 16.02 -11.06 -15.32
N GLU A 380 17.20 -10.50 -15.54
CA GLU A 380 18.46 -10.93 -14.93
C GLU A 380 18.93 -10.00 -13.79
N VAL A 381 18.08 -9.07 -13.34
CA VAL A 381 18.41 -8.05 -12.33
C VAL A 381 17.63 -8.30 -11.05
N CYS A 382 18.22 -8.06 -9.88
CA CYS A 382 17.50 -8.07 -8.61
C CYS A 382 16.49 -6.91 -8.59
N MET A 383 15.19 -7.23 -8.61
CA MET A 383 14.09 -6.25 -8.60
C MET A 383 13.28 -6.29 -7.29
N GLY A 384 13.77 -7.02 -6.29
CA GLY A 384 13.00 -7.47 -5.13
C GLY A 384 12.61 -8.94 -5.24
N ASP A 385 11.82 -9.41 -4.26
CA ASP A 385 11.30 -10.79 -4.27
C ASP A 385 10.20 -11.01 -5.32
N HIS A 386 9.60 -9.93 -5.81
CA HIS A 386 8.76 -9.90 -6.99
C HIS A 386 9.46 -9.19 -8.15
N LYS A 387 9.26 -9.69 -9.39
CA LYS A 387 9.66 -8.97 -10.61
C LYS A 387 8.45 -8.32 -11.27
N PRO A 388 8.54 -7.04 -11.69
CA PRO A 388 7.44 -6.38 -12.39
C PRO A 388 7.09 -7.08 -13.70
N ILE A 389 5.79 -7.23 -13.97
CA ILE A 389 5.25 -7.81 -15.20
C ILE A 389 4.54 -6.73 -15.98
N TYR A 390 4.71 -6.72 -17.30
CA TYR A 390 4.03 -5.75 -18.17
C TYR A 390 3.33 -6.39 -19.36
N LEU A 391 2.24 -5.75 -19.78
CA LEU A 391 1.54 -5.96 -21.03
C LEU A 391 1.66 -4.69 -21.88
N TYR A 392 2.31 -4.79 -23.03
CA TYR A 392 2.46 -3.70 -23.99
C TYR A 392 1.71 -4.02 -25.29
N PHE A 393 0.84 -3.12 -25.73
CA PHE A 393 -0.05 -3.35 -26.89
C PHE A 393 -0.44 -2.04 -27.59
N ASN A 394 -1.03 -2.17 -28.78
CA ASN A 394 -1.64 -1.03 -29.48
C ASN A 394 -3.14 -0.99 -29.16
N LEU A 395 -3.63 0.13 -28.63
CA LEU A 395 -5.04 0.38 -28.36
C LEU A 395 -5.69 0.99 -29.62
N LYS A 396 -6.75 0.37 -30.12
CA LYS A 396 -7.61 0.95 -31.18
C LYS A 396 -8.27 2.22 -30.66
N HIS A 397 -8.33 3.27 -31.47
CA HIS A 397 -9.10 4.49 -31.14
C HIS A 397 -10.60 4.26 -31.31
N ASN A 398 -11.41 5.01 -30.57
CA ASN A 398 -12.89 4.97 -30.62
C ASN A 398 -13.52 3.57 -30.44
N ALA A 399 -12.85 2.69 -29.70
CA ALA A 399 -13.28 1.31 -29.44
C ALA A 399 -13.87 1.15 -28.02
N GLY A 400 -14.58 0.06 -27.74
CA GLY A 400 -15.09 -0.19 -26.39
C GLY A 400 -16.35 0.59 -26.00
N LYS A 401 -17.06 1.17 -26.99
CA LYS A 401 -18.43 1.68 -26.85
C LYS A 401 -19.43 0.73 -27.51
N MET A 402 -20.63 0.60 -26.93
CA MET A 402 -21.82 0.24 -27.72
C MET A 402 -22.19 1.44 -28.63
N PRO A 403 -22.73 1.21 -29.84
CA PRO A 403 -22.88 2.28 -30.83
C PRO A 403 -23.94 3.32 -30.41
N GLU A 404 -23.51 4.41 -29.78
CA GLU A 404 -24.22 5.68 -29.79
C GLU A 404 -23.28 6.83 -30.16
N LEU A 405 -23.83 7.77 -30.94
CA LEU A 405 -23.16 8.93 -31.52
C LEU A 405 -22.60 9.83 -30.41
N VAL A 406 -21.30 9.74 -30.15
CA VAL A 406 -20.62 10.70 -29.27
C VAL A 406 -20.13 11.89 -30.11
N PRO A 407 -20.43 13.14 -29.71
CA PRO A 407 -19.89 14.33 -30.37
C PRO A 407 -18.36 14.34 -30.34
N GLU A 408 -17.75 14.93 -31.37
CA GLU A 408 -16.30 15.10 -31.45
C GLU A 408 -15.72 15.75 -30.18
N PRO A 409 -14.57 15.26 -29.69
CA PRO A 409 -13.89 15.88 -28.55
C PRO A 409 -13.53 17.33 -28.89
N GLN A 410 -13.99 18.27 -28.05
CA GLN A 410 -13.62 19.67 -28.16
C GLN A 410 -12.14 19.82 -27.79
N PRO A 411 -11.32 20.54 -28.59
CA PRO A 411 -9.93 20.76 -28.27
C PRO A 411 -9.81 21.58 -26.98
N SER A 412 -9.19 20.97 -25.97
CA SER A 412 -8.79 21.64 -24.73
C SER A 412 -7.80 22.77 -25.05
N PRO A 413 -7.89 23.95 -24.41
CA PRO A 413 -6.90 25.00 -24.60
C PRO A 413 -5.51 24.48 -24.22
N HIS A 414 -4.54 24.71 -25.11
CA HIS A 414 -3.12 24.43 -24.87
C HIS A 414 -2.57 25.34 -23.76
N ILE A 415 -2.82 24.96 -22.51
CA ILE A 415 -2.01 25.40 -21.39
C ILE A 415 -0.73 24.55 -21.45
N PRO A 416 0.47 25.12 -21.26
CA PRO A 416 1.67 24.32 -21.07
C PRO A 416 1.56 23.52 -19.75
N LEU A 417 0.94 22.34 -19.82
CA LEU A 417 0.60 21.50 -18.66
C LEU A 417 1.83 20.96 -17.91
N ARG A 418 3.04 21.09 -18.48
CA ARG A 418 4.32 20.70 -17.86
C ARG A 418 4.59 21.37 -16.50
N LYS A 419 3.92 22.49 -16.18
CA LYS A 419 4.14 23.24 -14.93
C LYS A 419 3.14 23.01 -13.81
N ILE A 420 2.09 22.21 -14.03
CA ILE A 420 1.07 22.00 -13.00
C ILE A 420 1.39 20.69 -12.28
N LEU A 421 1.79 20.80 -11.01
CA LEU A 421 1.85 19.70 -10.07
C LEU A 421 0.99 20.05 -8.86
N SER A 422 0.09 19.16 -8.47
CA SER A 422 -0.64 19.26 -7.21
C SER A 422 -0.40 18.03 -6.34
N ILE A 423 -0.49 18.22 -5.02
CA ILE A 423 -0.47 17.14 -4.04
C ILE A 423 -1.70 17.30 -3.16
N ASN A 424 -2.60 16.32 -3.18
CA ASN A 424 -3.91 16.38 -2.50
C ASN A 424 -4.70 17.67 -2.81
N GLY A 425 -4.64 18.12 -4.07
CA GLY A 425 -5.32 19.33 -4.55
C GLY A 425 -4.59 20.66 -4.27
N GLU A 426 -3.48 20.65 -3.52
CA GLU A 426 -2.65 21.84 -3.30
C GLU A 426 -1.59 21.97 -4.40
N GLU A 427 -1.58 23.08 -5.14
CA GLU A 427 -0.58 23.35 -6.17
C GLU A 427 0.82 23.53 -5.55
N VAL A 428 1.82 22.95 -6.20
CA VAL A 428 3.23 23.05 -5.81
C VAL A 428 4.10 23.39 -7.01
N GLU A 429 5.20 24.10 -6.78
CA GLU A 429 6.16 24.46 -7.83
C GLU A 429 6.98 23.21 -8.22
N PRO A 430 6.86 22.68 -9.46
CA PRO A 430 7.59 21.48 -9.85
C PRO A 430 9.11 21.66 -9.82
N GLU A 431 9.61 22.89 -10.03
CA GLU A 431 11.03 23.22 -9.96
C GLU A 431 11.60 23.06 -8.53
N LYS A 432 10.75 22.99 -7.50
CA LYS A 432 11.11 22.75 -6.10
C LYS A 432 10.72 21.36 -5.61
N LEU A 433 10.43 20.42 -6.52
CA LEU A 433 9.98 19.08 -6.13
C LEU A 433 10.97 18.40 -5.17
N ASP A 434 12.27 18.61 -5.35
CA ASP A 434 13.33 18.09 -4.48
C ASP A 434 13.26 18.61 -3.04
N GLU A 435 12.72 19.80 -2.81
CA GLU A 435 12.52 20.41 -1.49
C GLU A 435 11.19 19.99 -0.84
N ILE A 436 10.26 19.44 -1.63
CA ILE A 436 8.93 19.05 -1.18
C ILE A 436 8.94 17.62 -0.62
N ASN A 437 8.27 17.41 0.51
CA ASN A 437 7.90 16.08 1.00
C ASN A 437 6.40 15.85 0.73
N ILE A 438 6.06 14.87 -0.10
CA ILE A 438 4.66 14.60 -0.46
C ILE A 438 3.80 14.22 0.76
N HIS A 439 4.43 13.63 1.79
CA HIS A 439 3.76 13.20 3.00
C HIS A 439 3.28 14.36 3.89
N ASP A 440 3.86 15.55 3.75
CA ASP A 440 3.41 16.75 4.48
C ASP A 440 1.98 17.16 4.05
N TYR A 441 1.53 16.68 2.89
CA TYR A 441 0.21 16.93 2.32
C TYR A 441 -0.76 15.77 2.58
N ALA A 442 -0.26 14.63 3.09
CA ALA A 442 -1.08 13.44 3.29
C ALA A 442 -2.27 13.73 4.20
N THR A 443 -3.40 13.10 3.87
CA THR A 443 -4.61 13.19 4.69
C THR A 443 -4.81 11.90 5.47
N PHE A 444 -5.44 11.96 6.64
CA PHE A 444 -5.72 10.77 7.45
C PHE A 444 -7.20 10.74 7.85
N GLU A 445 -7.80 9.55 7.93
CA GLU A 445 -9.20 9.38 8.35
C GLU A 445 -9.43 10.00 9.73
N LYS A 446 -8.54 9.71 10.68
CA LYS A 446 -8.64 10.19 12.06
C LYS A 446 -8.46 11.71 12.17
N GLU A 447 -7.75 12.34 11.24
CA GLU A 447 -7.61 13.81 11.19
C GLU A 447 -8.98 14.49 11.07
N GLN A 448 -9.94 13.87 10.37
CA GLN A 448 -11.29 14.40 10.17
C GLN A 448 -12.10 14.54 11.47
N THR A 449 -11.65 13.95 12.57
CA THR A 449 -12.28 14.09 13.89
C THR A 449 -11.71 15.23 14.73
N LEU A 450 -10.56 15.77 14.33
CA LEU A 450 -9.81 16.79 15.07
C LEU A 450 -10.35 18.20 14.79
N HIS A 451 -10.09 19.16 15.69
CA HIS A 451 -10.45 20.56 15.46
C HIS A 451 -9.60 21.16 14.32
N PRO A 452 -10.12 22.05 13.44
CA PRO A 452 -9.38 22.60 12.30
C PRO A 452 -8.02 23.22 12.63
N ILE A 453 -7.90 23.89 13.78
CA ILE A 453 -6.63 24.47 14.26
C ILE A 453 -5.59 23.37 14.54
N THR A 454 -6.01 22.26 15.15
CA THR A 454 -5.15 21.11 15.43
C THR A 454 -4.73 20.44 14.11
N ARG A 455 -5.64 20.28 13.16
CA ARG A 455 -5.33 19.78 11.80
C ARG A 455 -4.24 20.63 11.13
N GLN A 456 -4.41 21.95 11.15
CA GLN A 456 -3.43 22.89 10.60
C GLN A 456 -2.08 22.85 11.33
N SER A 457 -2.03 22.44 12.60
CA SER A 457 -0.76 22.28 13.31
C SER A 457 0.07 21.10 12.82
N PHE A 458 -0.54 20.01 12.35
CA PHE A 458 0.17 18.89 11.72
C PHE A 458 0.70 19.22 10.33
N LYS A 459 0.02 20.14 9.63
CA LYS A 459 0.39 20.62 8.29
C LYS A 459 1.38 21.77 8.28
N ARG A 460 1.91 22.20 9.43
CA ARG A 460 2.90 23.30 9.44
C ARG A 460 4.20 22.82 8.80
N LYS A 461 4.42 23.28 7.58
CA LYS A 461 5.72 23.27 6.90
C LYS A 461 6.76 23.83 7.86
N GLY A 462 7.83 23.09 8.11
CA GLY A 462 8.90 23.57 8.99
C GLY A 462 9.58 24.78 8.38
N ASP A 463 9.20 25.99 8.79
CA ASP A 463 9.91 27.25 8.47
C ASP A 463 11.20 27.41 9.33
N SER A 464 11.92 26.32 9.59
CA SER A 464 13.12 26.37 10.42
C SER A 464 14.21 25.52 9.82
N GLU A 465 15.18 26.19 9.18
CA GLU A 465 16.50 25.66 8.88
C GLU A 465 17.03 24.87 10.09
N GLY A 466 17.12 23.53 9.98
CA GLY A 466 17.92 22.71 10.89
C GLY A 466 17.22 21.67 11.77
N MET A 467 15.91 21.40 11.66
CA MET A 467 15.33 20.18 12.22
C MET A 467 14.90 19.24 11.11
N ASN A 468 15.34 17.98 11.16
CA ASN A 468 14.78 16.89 10.36
C ASN A 468 13.24 17.01 10.40
N GLY A 469 12.63 17.17 9.22
CA GLY A 469 11.17 17.22 9.12
C GLY A 469 10.53 16.03 9.82
N ARG A 470 9.33 16.22 10.35
CA ARG A 470 8.57 15.15 11.01
C ARG A 470 8.35 14.01 10.02
N SER A 471 8.59 12.76 10.43
CA SER A 471 8.32 11.62 9.55
C SER A 471 6.81 11.42 9.35
N PHE A 472 6.40 10.77 8.25
CA PHE A 472 5.00 10.37 8.04
C PHE A 472 4.45 9.57 9.23
N HIS A 473 5.29 8.71 9.82
CA HIS A 473 4.98 7.96 11.02
C HIS A 473 4.70 8.88 12.22
N ASP A 474 5.53 9.89 12.46
CA ASP A 474 5.31 10.84 13.56
C ASP A 474 4.00 11.61 13.39
N ILE A 475 3.66 12.00 12.15
CA ILE A 475 2.40 12.68 11.84
C ILE A 475 1.22 11.76 12.12
N ALA A 476 1.25 10.53 11.60
CA ALA A 476 0.19 9.54 11.81
C ALA A 476 0.01 9.21 13.30
N ARG A 477 1.11 9.04 14.05
CA ARG A 477 1.10 8.76 15.49
C ARG A 477 0.46 9.89 16.29
N ASP A 478 0.80 11.14 16.00
CA ASP A 478 0.19 12.28 16.68
C ASP A 478 -1.28 12.45 16.35
N VAL A 479 -1.67 12.25 15.09
CA VAL A 479 -3.08 12.25 14.68
C VAL A 479 -3.85 11.20 15.47
N MET A 480 -3.29 9.99 15.63
CA MET A 480 -3.89 8.93 16.43
C MET A 480 -3.97 9.30 17.92
N LYS A 481 -2.91 9.87 18.50
CA LYS A 481 -2.85 10.28 19.91
C LYS A 481 -3.89 11.37 20.21
N GLU A 482 -3.92 12.45 19.43
CA GLU A 482 -4.87 13.55 19.61
C GLU A 482 -6.33 13.10 19.39
N ALA A 483 -6.58 12.22 18.41
CA ALA A 483 -7.91 11.66 18.21
C ALA A 483 -8.35 10.79 19.40
N GLY A 484 -7.43 9.98 19.95
CA GLY A 484 -7.68 9.17 21.14
C GLY A 484 -7.97 10.01 22.38
N VAL A 485 -7.21 11.09 22.58
CA VAL A 485 -7.45 12.06 23.67
C VAL A 485 -8.85 12.67 23.51
N LEU A 486 -9.20 13.24 22.35
CA LEU A 486 -10.53 13.83 22.14
C LEU A 486 -11.68 12.84 22.33
N SER A 487 -11.50 11.58 21.92
CA SER A 487 -12.47 10.51 22.18
C SER A 487 -12.67 10.29 23.68
N TYR A 488 -11.57 10.16 24.43
CA TYR A 488 -11.57 10.01 25.89
C TYR A 488 -12.28 11.18 26.60
N TRP A 489 -11.99 12.43 26.20
CA TRP A 489 -12.66 13.61 26.78
C TRP A 489 -14.17 13.65 26.50
N LYS A 490 -14.63 13.14 25.34
CA LYS A 490 -16.06 13.06 25.00
C LYS A 490 -16.81 11.99 25.79
N THR A 491 -16.14 10.91 26.17
CA THR A 491 -16.73 9.80 26.93
C THR A 491 -16.55 9.95 28.44
N HIS A 492 -15.81 10.98 28.90
CA HIS A 492 -15.58 11.23 30.32
C HIS A 492 -16.81 11.82 31.04
N PRO A 493 -17.26 11.24 32.18
CA PRO A 493 -18.45 11.68 32.92
C PRO A 493 -18.44 13.12 33.45
N GLY A 494 -17.33 13.86 33.29
CA GLY A 494 -17.20 15.26 33.71
C GLY A 494 -17.38 16.30 32.59
N TYR A 495 -17.48 15.90 31.32
CA TYR A 495 -17.56 16.81 30.19
C TYR A 495 -19.02 17.05 29.77
N SER A 496 -19.77 17.79 30.59
CA SER A 496 -21.06 18.33 30.15
C SER A 496 -20.82 19.52 29.22
N SER A 497 -21.26 19.40 27.97
CA SER A 497 -21.31 20.51 27.02
C SER A 497 -22.37 21.54 27.44
N VAL A 498 -22.05 22.35 28.45
CA VAL A 498 -22.89 23.49 28.82
C VAL A 498 -22.72 24.60 27.77
N ARG A 499 -23.47 24.49 26.66
CA ARG A 499 -23.82 25.64 25.83
C ARG A 499 -24.70 26.57 26.67
N ARG A 500 -24.13 27.62 27.25
CA ARG A 500 -24.88 28.76 27.78
C ARG A 500 -25.46 29.56 26.61
N ASN A 501 -26.69 29.26 26.22
CA ASN A 501 -27.55 30.27 25.60
C ASN A 501 -28.45 30.88 26.69
N ARG A 502 -28.15 32.12 27.06
CA ARG A 502 -29.08 33.00 27.75
C ARG A 502 -30.14 33.44 26.72
N HIS A 503 -31.43 33.24 27.00
CA HIS A 503 -32.46 34.29 27.02
C HIS A 503 -33.85 33.72 27.38
N HIS A 504 -34.37 34.24 28.51
CA HIS A 504 -35.75 34.50 28.98
C HIS A 504 -36.98 33.66 28.55
N SER A 505 -37.55 33.00 29.57
CA SER A 505 -38.95 33.03 30.07
C SER A 505 -40.14 32.61 29.18
N SER A 506 -40.83 31.51 29.55
CA SER A 506 -42.08 31.52 30.34
C SER A 506 -42.96 30.25 30.13
N SER A 507 -43.34 29.62 31.27
CA SER A 507 -44.58 28.88 31.58
C SER A 507 -44.91 27.47 31.03
N SER A 508 -45.14 26.55 32.00
CA SER A 508 -46.16 25.46 32.11
C SER A 508 -46.26 24.40 31.02
N GLU A 509 -46.55 23.12 31.24
CA GLU A 509 -46.71 22.19 32.36
C GLU A 509 -46.60 20.78 31.72
N ASP A 510 -46.52 19.75 32.56
CA ASP A 510 -46.91 18.35 32.32
C ASP A 510 -45.82 17.26 32.26
N GLU A 511 -46.14 16.26 33.08
CA GLU A 511 -45.46 15.03 33.49
C GLU A 511 -45.38 13.98 32.35
N LEU A 512 -44.39 13.06 32.43
CA LEU A 512 -44.62 11.64 32.74
C LEU A 512 -43.37 10.73 32.58
N SER A 513 -43.15 9.98 33.66
CA SER A 513 -42.62 8.61 33.83
C SER A 513 -41.20 8.20 33.43
N GLU A 514 -40.47 7.83 34.48
CA GLU A 514 -39.34 6.89 34.54
C GLU A 514 -39.75 5.45 34.17
N SER A 515 -38.85 4.70 33.53
CA SER A 515 -38.66 3.28 33.81
C SER A 515 -37.20 2.88 33.56
N GLN A 516 -36.63 2.25 34.60
CA GLN A 516 -35.27 1.75 34.86
C GLN A 516 -34.75 0.82 33.76
N LEU A 517 -33.47 0.87 33.33
CA LEU A 517 -32.22 0.44 34.02
C LEU A 517 -32.26 -0.99 34.54
N GLU A 518 -31.65 -1.93 33.81
CA GLU A 518 -30.78 -2.97 34.38
C GLU A 518 -29.55 -3.16 33.48
N GLU A 519 -28.39 -3.20 34.15
CA GLU A 519 -27.03 -3.38 33.65
C GLU A 519 -26.76 -4.86 33.35
N GLU A 520 -25.91 -5.15 32.37
CA GLU A 520 -24.89 -6.19 32.56
C GLU A 520 -23.64 -5.86 31.74
N ASP A 521 -22.54 -5.88 32.48
CA ASP A 521 -21.20 -5.38 32.16
C ASP A 521 -20.30 -6.58 31.88
N SER A 522 -19.59 -6.62 30.76
CA SER A 522 -18.44 -7.52 30.59
C SER A 522 -17.41 -6.90 29.66
N LEU A 523 -16.57 -6.05 30.25
CA LEU A 523 -15.31 -5.60 29.67
C LEU A 523 -14.31 -6.77 29.69
N THR A 524 -13.95 -7.29 28.52
CA THR A 524 -12.71 -8.05 28.34
C THR A 524 -11.60 -7.07 27.96
N GLU A 525 -10.66 -6.89 28.89
CA GLU A 525 -9.36 -6.28 28.62
C GLU A 525 -8.63 -7.11 27.56
N VAL A 526 -8.20 -6.46 26.48
CA VAL A 526 -7.28 -7.04 25.50
C VAL A 526 -5.88 -6.55 25.87
N GLU A 527 -5.14 -7.39 26.60
CA GLU A 527 -3.68 -7.26 26.69
C GLU A 527 -3.08 -7.55 25.31
N LEU A 528 -2.30 -6.60 24.81
CA LEU A 528 -1.49 -6.74 23.61
C LEU A 528 -0.17 -7.41 24.02
N ASP A 529 -0.06 -8.71 23.79
CA ASP A 529 1.21 -9.44 23.87
C ASP A 529 2.13 -9.01 22.72
N LEU A 530 3.21 -8.32 23.08
CA LEU A 530 4.40 -8.10 22.25
C LEU A 530 5.36 -9.27 22.49
N GLU A 531 5.49 -10.20 21.55
CA GLU A 531 6.58 -11.17 21.52
C GLU A 531 7.69 -10.65 20.61
N ASP A 532 8.70 -10.01 21.22
CA ASP A 532 10.03 -9.79 20.66
C ASP A 532 10.82 -11.10 20.72
N ASP A 533 11.27 -11.62 19.58
CA ASP A 533 12.18 -12.77 19.49
C ASP A 533 13.57 -12.30 19.03
N HIS A 534 14.37 -11.83 19.99
CA HIS A 534 15.81 -11.64 19.85
C HIS A 534 16.54 -12.60 20.80
N SER A 535 17.06 -13.71 20.26
CA SER A 535 17.99 -14.57 20.98
C SER A 535 19.43 -14.19 20.65
N GLU A 536 20.09 -13.51 21.58
CA GLU A 536 21.55 -13.39 21.62
C GLU A 536 22.19 -14.64 22.25
N GLU A 537 23.23 -15.15 21.60
CA GLU A 537 24.12 -16.20 22.14
C GLU A 537 25.27 -15.53 22.92
N LYS A 538 25.37 -15.85 24.21
CA LYS A 538 26.43 -15.40 25.12
C LYS A 538 27.70 -16.25 24.95
N THR A 539 28.85 -15.58 24.89
CA THR A 539 30.11 -16.12 25.43
C THR A 539 30.74 -15.14 26.43
N ARG A 540 31.15 -15.70 27.57
CA ARG A 540 31.78 -15.09 28.73
C ARG A 540 33.25 -14.74 28.44
N ASP A 541 33.79 -13.69 29.05
CA ASP A 541 34.74 -13.83 30.18
C ASP A 541 35.21 -12.49 30.78
N ASP A 542 35.20 -12.45 32.11
CA ASP A 542 36.11 -11.86 33.09
C ASP A 542 36.81 -10.49 32.93
N GLY A 543 36.65 -9.68 33.99
CA GLY A 543 37.82 -9.29 34.80
C GLY A 543 38.06 -7.80 35.11
N GLY A 544 37.69 -7.39 36.34
CA GLY A 544 38.32 -6.30 37.13
C GLY A 544 38.03 -4.84 36.67
N GLY A 545 37.89 -3.82 37.51
CA GLY A 545 38.14 -3.65 38.92
C GLY A 545 38.63 -2.20 39.17
N VAL A 546 37.93 -1.48 40.07
CA VAL A 546 38.42 -0.42 40.99
C VAL A 546 38.64 1.03 40.49
N GLY A 547 38.03 1.98 41.24
CA GLY A 547 38.62 3.27 41.66
C GLY A 547 38.02 4.54 41.03
N GLN A 548 37.20 5.34 41.73
CA GLN A 548 37.54 6.58 42.49
C GLN A 548 38.21 7.67 41.61
N SER A 549 37.89 8.97 41.61
CA SER A 549 37.25 9.89 42.57
C SER A 549 37.03 11.27 41.93
N GLN A 550 36.06 12.03 42.47
CA GLN A 550 35.94 13.49 42.73
C GLN A 550 36.72 14.53 41.88
N ILE A 551 36.08 15.68 41.60
CA ILE A 551 36.31 17.00 42.26
C ILE A 551 35.35 18.07 41.67
N ALA A 552 34.88 18.95 42.55
CA ALA A 552 33.96 20.06 42.31
C ALA A 552 34.65 21.44 42.27
N SER A 553 33.88 22.49 41.95
CA SER A 553 34.05 23.97 42.16
C SER A 553 33.92 24.75 40.85
N GLY A 554 33.34 25.96 40.72
CA GLY A 554 32.64 26.95 41.58
C GLY A 554 32.05 28.03 40.63
N VAL A 555 30.85 28.60 40.85
CA VAL A 555 30.58 29.96 41.44
C VAL A 555 31.31 31.10 40.71
N ALA A 556 30.77 32.25 40.29
CA ALA A 556 29.46 32.90 40.14
C ALA A 556 29.69 34.25 39.42
N GLU A 557 28.67 34.89 38.82
CA GLU A 557 28.48 36.35 38.97
C GLU A 557 27.11 36.81 38.45
N ALA A 558 26.58 37.85 39.11
CA ALA A 558 25.25 38.42 38.93
C ALA A 558 25.33 39.88 38.50
N ALA A 559 24.32 40.39 37.78
CA ALA A 559 24.04 41.82 37.70
C ALA A 559 22.55 42.12 37.53
N SER A 560 22.11 43.11 38.32
CA SER A 560 20.76 43.67 38.52
C SER A 560 20.35 44.67 37.40
N HIS A 561 19.12 45.23 37.23
CA HIS A 561 18.17 45.81 38.18
C HIS A 561 16.86 46.29 37.46
N LYS A 562 15.74 46.29 38.21
CA LYS A 562 14.58 47.24 38.26
C LYS A 562 13.65 47.46 37.05
N ALA A 563 12.34 47.24 37.27
CA ALA A 563 11.33 48.32 37.35
C ALA A 563 9.89 47.86 37.73
N VAL A 564 9.35 48.54 38.74
CA VAL A 564 7.97 49.03 38.96
C VAL A 564 6.79 48.04 39.18
N ARG A 565 6.09 48.29 40.29
CA ARG A 565 4.90 47.60 40.82
C ARG A 565 3.68 48.52 40.67
N LEU A 566 2.60 48.05 40.04
CA LEU A 566 1.25 48.63 40.16
C LEU A 566 0.22 47.53 40.49
N LYS A 567 -0.85 47.96 41.14
CA LYS A 567 -1.65 47.29 42.18
C LYS A 567 -2.50 46.11 41.71
N ALA A 568 -2.67 45.15 42.63
CA ALA A 568 -3.57 44.01 42.56
C ALA A 568 -5.05 44.43 42.72
N THR A 569 -5.95 43.75 42.00
CA THR A 569 -7.22 43.18 42.49
C THR A 569 -7.91 42.43 41.36
N ASP A 570 -7.80 41.10 41.36
CA ASP A 570 -8.93 40.17 41.26
C ASP A 570 -8.41 38.72 41.16
N CYS A 571 -8.93 37.89 42.04
CA CYS A 571 -8.35 36.62 42.45
C CYS A 571 -8.57 35.50 41.40
N TYR A 572 -7.53 35.16 40.65
CA TYR A 572 -7.40 33.82 40.08
C TYR A 572 -6.92 32.85 41.18
N PRO A 573 -7.37 31.58 41.22
CA PRO A 573 -6.86 30.62 42.19
C PRO A 573 -5.36 30.42 41.96
N GLN A 574 -4.54 30.91 42.89
CA GLN A 574 -3.11 30.68 42.89
C GLN A 574 -2.83 29.23 43.31
N ILE A 575 -2.32 28.42 42.39
CA ILE A 575 -1.79 27.10 42.69
C ILE A 575 -0.39 27.29 43.26
N LYS A 576 -0.17 26.89 44.51
CA LYS A 576 1.13 26.96 45.18
C LYS A 576 1.80 25.59 45.08
N ILE A 577 2.84 25.48 44.26
CA ILE A 577 3.67 24.28 44.15
C ILE A 577 4.60 24.26 45.38
N THR A 578 4.38 23.35 46.31
CA THR A 578 5.10 23.31 47.60
C THR A 578 6.26 22.31 47.63
N GLN A 579 6.38 21.40 46.65
CA GLN A 579 7.49 20.46 46.56
C GLN A 579 7.64 19.92 45.12
N VAL A 580 8.88 19.81 44.65
CA VAL A 580 9.23 19.15 43.38
C VAL A 580 10.07 17.92 43.75
N ASN A 581 9.56 16.72 43.46
CA ASN A 581 10.31 15.48 43.60
C ASN A 581 10.60 14.93 42.18
N THR A 582 11.87 14.68 41.87
CA THR A 582 12.41 14.61 40.50
C THR A 582 12.28 13.26 39.81
N THR A 583 11.25 12.46 40.11
CA THR A 583 11.03 11.18 39.43
C THR A 583 9.57 10.99 39.01
N LYS A 584 9.32 11.26 37.72
CA LYS A 584 8.16 10.87 36.88
C LYS A 584 6.78 11.56 37.02
N TYR A 585 6.44 12.30 38.07
CA TYR A 585 5.10 12.95 38.18
C TYR A 585 5.10 14.36 38.79
N LEU A 586 4.12 15.20 38.41
CA LEU A 586 3.74 16.41 39.13
C LEU A 586 2.47 16.14 39.96
N HIS A 587 2.56 16.34 41.27
CA HIS A 587 1.41 16.31 42.17
C HIS A 587 0.82 17.72 42.30
N ILE A 588 -0.42 17.90 41.82
CA ILE A 588 -1.16 19.14 42.03
C ILE A 588 -2.26 18.87 43.07
N ARG A 589 -2.12 19.51 44.23
CA ARG A 589 -3.17 19.55 45.27
C ARG A 589 -3.94 20.85 45.12
N THR A 590 -5.25 20.73 44.92
CA THR A 590 -6.16 21.88 45.07
C THR A 590 -6.66 21.93 46.51
N SER A 591 -7.16 23.08 46.97
CA SER A 591 -7.57 23.35 48.36
C SER A 591 -8.76 22.53 48.88
N LYS A 592 -9.19 21.49 48.14
CA LYS A 592 -10.30 20.58 48.49
C LYS A 592 -9.91 19.10 48.35
N ASP A 593 -8.71 18.75 48.81
CA ASP A 593 -8.19 17.37 49.03
C ASP A 593 -8.25 16.35 47.88
N ALA A 594 -8.62 16.74 46.65
CA ALA A 594 -8.43 15.91 45.48
C ALA A 594 -6.98 16.03 44.95
N SER A 595 -6.24 14.92 44.91
CA SER A 595 -4.94 14.85 44.24
C SER A 595 -5.14 14.45 42.78
N VAL A 596 -4.69 15.29 41.85
CA VAL A 596 -4.62 14.95 40.41
C VAL A 596 -3.17 14.65 40.05
N GLN A 597 -2.93 13.50 39.44
CA GLN A 597 -1.64 13.14 38.84
C GLN A 597 -1.63 13.62 37.39
N VAL A 598 -0.62 14.42 37.02
CA VAL A 598 -0.44 14.89 35.64
C VAL A 598 0.89 14.33 35.11
N PHE A 599 0.82 13.64 33.96
CA PHE A 599 2.00 13.13 33.27
C PHE A 599 2.84 14.28 32.70
N ARG A 600 4.16 14.17 32.85
CA ARG A 600 5.10 15.10 32.22
C ARG A 600 5.41 14.63 30.80
N GLU A 601 5.06 15.46 29.82
CA GLU A 601 5.58 15.42 28.46
C GLU A 601 7.10 15.64 28.49
N THR A 602 7.88 14.68 28.01
CA THR A 602 9.33 14.83 27.84
C THR A 602 9.62 15.42 26.47
N SER A 603 9.70 16.74 26.37
CA SER A 603 10.80 17.52 25.78
C SER A 603 10.34 18.97 25.53
N VAL A 604 11.25 19.91 25.81
CA VAL A 604 11.12 21.35 25.54
C VAL A 604 11.17 21.62 24.05
#